data_AF-A0A4S3LVI3-F1
#
_entry.id   AF-A0A4S3LVI3-F1
#
_cell.length_a   1.000
_cell.length_b   1.000
_cell.length_c   1.000
_cell.angle_alpha   90.00
_cell.angle_beta   90.00
_cell.angle_gamma   90.00
#
_symmetry.space_group_name_H-M   'P 1'
#
loop_
_entity.id
_entity.type
_entity.pdbx_description
1 polymer ?
#
loop_
_entity_poly.entity_id
_entity_poly.type
_entity_poly.pdbx_seq_one_letter_code
_entity_poly.pdbx_strand_id
1 'polypeptide(L)'
;MEKINHAGWCADLGDGRYQNPVLHADYSDPDIVCVGDDIYMVASSFNHIPGLPVLHSTDLVNWKIINHVVQRINSPAYDSMQPGKGIWAPSIRYHNGLFWVFYSMPDEGIFMSYAEDPAKEWSEPQCIKAVKGWIDPCPFWDEDGRAWLVHAFAYSRSGIKHQLQLCEMSPDATSLLDEGKIIFDGAVSHPTIEGPKIYRRHGWYYIFAPAGGVESGWQTVLRSRQLSGPFEARDVLHQGTTTVNGPHQGGWVELKNGECWFVHFQDAAHNGRIVHLQPMRWNSDDWPEIGEKINAEVLGQPVSVYTKPAAYAQGMRYVPQTSDSFADGRFGLQWQWQANPQPDWIIPSTTGLKLACQPYGARSLYDTPQLLLQKFSAPEFTVTTRLIPHFNHDGEQSGLIVYGERYGAVSVCQQDGGWVLVFDFGWMSDKGVLSQNRTVLATLTGHDAVFIRADVLSRGVCHFSFRQVETEEWKAVEPQFSISAGKWVGAKIGLYSAASAVNADAGYGEFAYFSMSAR
;
A
#
# COMPACT_ATOMS: atom_id res chain seq x y z
N MET A 1 29.35 1.22 9.92
CA MET A 1 28.56 -0.01 9.78
C MET A 1 27.32 0.16 10.62
N GLU A 2 26.25 0.70 10.05
CA GLU A 2 24.95 0.69 10.72
C GLU A 2 24.54 -0.77 10.87
N LYS A 3 24.34 -1.20 12.12
CA LYS A 3 23.74 -2.50 12.42
C LYS A 3 22.38 -2.51 11.73
N ILE A 4 22.07 -3.59 11.01
CA ILE A 4 20.73 -3.89 10.53
C ILE A 4 19.83 -3.85 11.76
N ASN A 5 19.07 -2.77 11.94
CA ASN A 5 17.96 -2.78 12.87
C ASN A 5 16.98 -3.80 12.27
N HIS A 6 16.67 -4.86 13.01
CA HIS A 6 15.70 -5.90 12.67
C HIS A 6 14.27 -5.35 12.63
N ALA A 7 14.05 -4.20 11.97
CA ALA A 7 12.83 -3.44 12.09
C ALA A 7 11.68 -4.09 11.29
N GLY A 8 11.94 -4.69 10.13
CA GLY A 8 10.94 -5.35 9.28
C GLY A 8 11.48 -6.53 8.45
N TRP A 9 10.67 -7.07 7.55
CA TRP A 9 11.03 -8.18 6.64
C TRP A 9 12.22 -7.84 5.75
N CYS A 10 13.23 -8.71 5.72
CA CYS A 10 14.40 -8.59 4.85
C CYS A 10 14.37 -9.66 3.76
N ALA A 11 14.14 -9.24 2.52
CA ALA A 11 14.15 -10.12 1.35
C ALA A 11 15.58 -10.47 0.88
N ASP A 12 16.57 -9.63 1.17
CA ASP A 12 17.97 -9.87 0.81
C ASP A 12 18.62 -10.89 1.76
N LEU A 13 19.05 -12.03 1.21
CA LEU A 13 19.65 -13.13 1.98
C LEU A 13 21.13 -12.89 2.32
N GLY A 14 21.75 -11.84 1.76
CA GLY A 14 23.15 -11.48 2.02
C GLY A 14 24.19 -12.40 1.38
N ASP A 15 23.76 -13.35 0.56
CA ASP A 15 24.61 -14.32 -0.16
C ASP A 15 24.53 -14.15 -1.69
N GLY A 16 24.01 -13.00 -2.15
CA GLY A 16 23.75 -12.71 -3.56
C GLY A 16 22.38 -13.20 -4.06
N ARG A 17 21.55 -13.78 -3.19
CA ARG A 17 20.16 -14.18 -3.50
C ARG A 17 19.14 -13.34 -2.73
N TYR A 18 17.89 -13.40 -3.16
CA TYR A 18 16.72 -12.84 -2.47
C TYR A 18 15.64 -13.90 -2.26
N GLN A 19 14.75 -13.65 -1.30
CA GLN A 19 13.51 -14.40 -1.09
C GLN A 19 12.29 -13.54 -1.36
N ASN A 20 11.25 -14.15 -1.94
CA ASN A 20 9.94 -13.53 -2.10
C ASN A 20 9.06 -13.72 -0.85
N PRO A 21 8.18 -12.77 -0.53
CA PRO A 21 7.97 -11.49 -1.21
C PRO A 21 9.19 -10.55 -1.05
N VAL A 22 9.48 -9.70 -2.04
CA VAL A 22 10.52 -8.66 -1.88
C VAL A 22 10.06 -7.53 -0.95
N LEU A 23 8.75 -7.33 -0.82
CA LEU A 23 8.13 -6.46 0.18
C LEU A 23 6.97 -7.18 0.86
N HIS A 24 7.10 -7.48 2.15
CA HIS A 24 6.01 -8.02 2.97
C HIS A 24 5.14 -6.91 3.53
N ALA A 25 4.56 -6.09 2.65
CA ALA A 25 3.64 -5.01 3.01
C ALA A 25 2.64 -4.79 1.88
N ASP A 26 1.46 -4.27 2.21
CA ASP A 26 0.36 -4.01 1.26
C ASP A 26 0.67 -2.86 0.28
N TYR A 27 1.71 -2.99 -0.53
CA TYR A 27 2.00 -2.14 -1.68
C TYR A 27 1.31 -2.72 -2.91
N SER A 28 -0.01 -2.61 -2.87
CA SER A 28 -0.89 -3.16 -3.87
C SER A 28 -0.76 -2.49 -5.23
N ASP A 29 -1.08 -3.25 -6.26
CA ASP A 29 -1.07 -2.78 -7.66
C ASP A 29 0.26 -2.11 -8.05
N PRO A 30 1.43 -2.71 -7.72
CA PRO A 30 2.70 -2.05 -7.91
C PRO A 30 2.98 -1.85 -9.40
N ASP A 31 3.43 -0.67 -9.77
CA ASP A 31 4.02 -0.42 -11.07
C ASP A 31 5.41 0.18 -10.88
N ILE A 32 6.32 -0.17 -11.79
CA ILE A 32 7.74 0.18 -11.66
C ILE A 32 8.28 0.83 -12.93
N VAL A 33 9.27 1.71 -12.75
CA VAL A 33 10.05 2.29 -13.85
C VAL A 33 11.53 2.31 -13.48
N CYS A 34 12.37 2.02 -14.47
CA CYS A 34 13.83 2.12 -14.35
C CYS A 34 14.32 3.38 -15.08
N VAL A 35 15.06 4.24 -14.39
CA VAL A 35 15.65 5.46 -14.95
C VAL A 35 17.12 5.51 -14.54
N GLY A 36 18.01 5.23 -15.49
CA GLY A 36 19.42 5.06 -15.15
C GLY A 36 19.65 3.80 -14.34
N ASP A 37 20.25 3.93 -13.16
CA ASP A 37 20.49 2.82 -12.22
C ASP A 37 19.42 2.75 -11.11
N ASP A 38 18.47 3.68 -11.13
CA ASP A 38 17.45 3.83 -10.10
C ASP A 38 16.13 3.21 -10.59
N ILE A 39 15.51 2.43 -9.71
CA ILE A 39 14.19 1.86 -9.91
C ILE A 39 13.22 2.50 -8.92
N TYR A 40 12.08 2.94 -9.44
CA TYR A 40 11.01 3.53 -8.66
C TYR A 40 9.76 2.66 -8.74
N MET A 41 9.03 2.57 -7.63
CA MET A 41 7.74 1.88 -7.54
C MET A 41 6.69 2.84 -6.99
N VAL A 42 5.48 2.76 -7.55
CA VAL A 42 4.27 3.33 -6.96
C VAL A 42 3.26 2.23 -6.69
N ALA A 43 2.41 2.43 -5.69
CA ALA A 43 1.37 1.49 -5.30
C ALA A 43 0.08 2.23 -4.93
N SER A 44 -1.05 1.53 -4.97
CA SER A 44 -2.34 2.12 -4.57
C SER A 44 -2.38 2.45 -3.08
N SER A 45 -3.25 3.39 -2.71
CA SER A 45 -3.40 3.86 -1.32
C SER A 45 -4.85 4.02 -0.87
N PHE A 46 -5.80 3.92 -1.79
CA PHE A 46 -7.24 4.11 -1.52
C PHE A 46 -7.49 5.47 -0.86
N ASN A 47 -8.15 5.48 0.30
CA ASN A 47 -8.47 6.67 1.07
C ASN A 47 -7.34 7.11 2.02
N HIS A 48 -6.21 6.40 2.05
CA HIS A 48 -5.14 6.69 2.99
C HIS A 48 -4.22 7.77 2.45
N ILE A 49 -3.95 8.77 3.30
CA ILE A 49 -3.24 10.00 2.92
C ILE A 49 -2.07 10.27 3.88
N PRO A 50 -0.87 10.64 3.39
CA PRO A 50 -0.53 10.85 1.99
C PRO A 50 -0.60 9.55 1.17
N GLY A 51 -0.99 9.69 -0.11
CA GLY A 51 -1.34 8.60 -1.02
C GLY A 51 -0.33 8.43 -2.15
N LEU A 52 -0.40 7.28 -2.82
CA LEU A 52 0.59 6.84 -3.83
C LEU A 52 2.03 6.89 -3.29
N PRO A 53 2.41 6.00 -2.35
CA PRO A 53 3.78 5.94 -1.88
C PRO A 53 4.74 5.71 -3.05
N VAL A 54 5.85 6.44 -3.04
CA VAL A 54 6.97 6.28 -3.97
C VAL A 54 8.08 5.56 -3.24
N LEU A 55 8.46 4.39 -3.75
CA LEU A 55 9.58 3.62 -3.24
C LEU A 55 10.74 3.66 -4.24
N HIS A 56 11.95 3.62 -3.72
CA HIS A 56 13.19 3.60 -4.50
C HIS A 56 14.00 2.34 -4.19
N SER A 57 14.61 1.79 -5.23
CA SER A 57 15.56 0.69 -5.18
C SER A 57 16.66 0.91 -6.20
N THR A 58 17.81 0.30 -5.96
CA THR A 58 18.87 0.16 -6.96
C THR A 58 19.03 -1.29 -7.42
N ASP A 59 18.31 -2.25 -6.81
CA ASP A 59 18.55 -3.67 -7.02
C ASP A 59 17.28 -4.54 -7.08
N LEU A 60 16.10 -3.90 -7.14
CA LEU A 60 14.76 -4.51 -7.14
C LEU A 60 14.38 -5.29 -5.86
N VAL A 61 15.29 -5.41 -4.89
CA VAL A 61 15.12 -6.25 -3.69
C VAL A 61 15.06 -5.39 -2.43
N ASN A 62 15.96 -4.44 -2.29
CA ASN A 62 16.04 -3.51 -1.18
C ASN A 62 15.31 -2.21 -1.56
N TRP A 63 14.31 -1.84 -0.77
CA TRP A 63 13.41 -0.73 -1.08
C TRP A 63 13.30 0.24 0.09
N LYS A 64 13.20 1.53 -0.22
CA LYS A 64 12.98 2.60 0.75
C LYS A 64 11.80 3.48 0.30
N ILE A 65 10.96 3.92 1.23
CA ILE A 65 9.95 4.93 0.94
C ILE A 65 10.66 6.28 0.85
N ILE A 66 10.54 6.95 -0.28
CA ILE A 66 11.18 8.25 -0.52
C ILE A 66 10.20 9.41 -0.55
N ASN A 67 8.92 9.14 -0.87
CA ASN A 67 7.91 10.18 -1.02
C ASN A 67 6.48 9.61 -1.10
N HIS A 68 5.50 10.49 -1.28
CA HIS A 68 4.12 10.20 -1.69
C HIS A 68 3.67 11.22 -2.73
N VAL A 69 2.99 10.78 -3.79
CA VAL A 69 2.54 11.68 -4.87
C VAL A 69 1.41 12.59 -4.41
N VAL A 70 0.45 12.06 -3.64
CA VAL A 70 -0.78 12.78 -3.28
C VAL A 70 -0.75 13.15 -1.80
N GLN A 71 -0.48 14.42 -1.48
CA GLN A 71 -0.47 14.90 -0.09
C GLN A 71 -1.89 15.07 0.48
N ARG A 72 -2.88 15.29 -0.40
CA ARG A 72 -4.31 15.43 -0.06
C ARG A 72 -5.16 15.12 -1.29
N ILE A 73 -6.30 14.46 -1.11
CA ILE A 73 -7.29 14.34 -2.20
C ILE A 73 -8.13 15.62 -2.23
N ASN A 74 -8.19 16.29 -3.39
CA ASN A 74 -8.94 17.53 -3.61
C ASN A 74 -10.46 17.30 -3.69
N SER A 75 -11.04 16.76 -2.61
CA SER A 75 -12.48 16.59 -2.43
C SER A 75 -12.80 16.49 -0.93
N PRO A 76 -13.73 17.32 -0.41
CA PRO A 76 -14.13 17.28 1.00
C PRO A 76 -14.68 15.93 1.47
N ALA A 77 -15.15 15.07 0.56
CA ALA A 77 -15.61 13.73 0.92
C ALA A 77 -14.52 12.89 1.60
N TYR A 78 -13.25 13.16 1.26
CA TYR A 78 -12.07 12.48 1.81
C TYR A 78 -11.54 13.13 3.08
N ASP A 79 -12.19 14.16 3.62
CA ASP A 79 -11.96 14.65 4.98
C ASP A 79 -12.58 13.72 6.03
N SER A 80 -13.39 12.77 5.56
CA SER A 80 -13.91 11.64 6.31
C SER A 80 -13.35 10.32 5.76
N MET A 81 -13.37 9.26 6.57
CA MET A 81 -12.94 7.94 6.12
C MET A 81 -13.81 7.44 4.96
N GLN A 82 -13.17 7.00 3.87
CA GLN A 82 -13.83 6.43 2.68
C GLN A 82 -13.31 5.02 2.37
N PRO A 83 -13.69 3.97 3.15
CA PRO A 83 -13.08 2.64 3.05
C PRO A 83 -13.11 2.08 1.63
N GLY A 84 -11.93 1.83 1.06
CA GLY A 84 -11.79 1.20 -0.25
C GLY A 84 -12.13 2.09 -1.45
N LYS A 85 -12.34 3.39 -1.25
CA LYS A 85 -12.47 4.39 -2.33
C LYS A 85 -11.18 5.18 -2.50
N GLY A 86 -11.19 6.22 -3.32
CA GLY A 86 -10.02 7.05 -3.58
C GLY A 86 -9.09 6.38 -4.57
N ILE A 87 -7.79 6.40 -4.27
CA ILE A 87 -6.71 6.15 -5.21
C ILE A 87 -6.52 4.63 -5.45
N TRP A 88 -6.95 4.15 -6.61
CA TRP A 88 -6.76 2.77 -7.07
C TRP A 88 -5.48 2.63 -7.93
N ALA A 89 -5.30 1.46 -8.56
CA ALA A 89 -4.07 1.05 -9.23
C ALA A 89 -3.41 2.17 -10.06
N PRO A 90 -2.16 2.55 -9.72
CA PRO A 90 -1.41 3.54 -10.46
C PRO A 90 -0.61 2.90 -11.60
N SER A 91 -0.13 3.72 -12.52
CA SER A 91 1.01 3.45 -13.38
C SER A 91 2.05 4.55 -13.24
N ILE A 92 3.32 4.20 -13.42
CA ILE A 92 4.44 5.16 -13.44
C ILE A 92 5.23 5.05 -14.74
N ARG A 93 5.52 6.17 -15.39
CA ARG A 93 6.33 6.24 -16.61
C ARG A 93 7.34 7.37 -16.51
N TYR A 94 8.49 7.20 -17.17
CA TYR A 94 9.45 8.27 -17.36
C TYR A 94 9.42 8.69 -18.81
N HIS A 95 9.07 9.95 -19.06
CA HIS A 95 8.94 10.49 -20.41
C HIS A 95 9.35 11.95 -20.42
N ASN A 96 10.21 12.31 -21.37
CA ASN A 96 10.67 13.69 -21.60
C ASN A 96 11.22 14.39 -20.33
N GLY A 97 12.05 13.68 -19.56
CA GLY A 97 12.68 14.24 -18.35
C GLY A 97 11.80 14.23 -17.09
N LEU A 98 10.57 13.73 -17.19
CA LEU A 98 9.59 13.74 -16.10
C LEU A 98 9.14 12.32 -15.74
N PHE A 99 8.92 12.10 -14.45
CA PHE A 99 8.14 11.00 -13.93
C PHE A 99 6.66 11.37 -13.98
N TRP A 100 5.85 10.50 -14.56
CA TRP A 100 4.41 10.65 -14.68
C TRP A 100 3.75 9.52 -13.92
N VAL A 101 2.80 9.85 -13.05
CA VAL A 101 1.96 8.88 -12.35
C VAL A 101 0.52 9.10 -12.74
N PHE A 102 -0.11 8.07 -13.30
CA PHE A 102 -1.53 8.05 -13.63
C PHE A 102 -2.23 7.09 -12.69
N TYR A 103 -3.42 7.43 -12.25
CA TYR A 103 -4.20 6.59 -11.36
C TYR A 103 -5.69 6.88 -11.52
N SER A 104 -6.52 5.93 -11.11
CA SER A 104 -7.97 6.12 -11.10
C SER A 104 -8.47 6.40 -9.69
N MET A 105 -9.49 7.24 -9.59
CA MET A 105 -10.43 7.22 -8.49
C MET A 105 -11.78 6.75 -9.06
N PRO A 106 -12.21 5.50 -8.84
CA PRO A 106 -13.29 4.89 -9.63
C PRO A 106 -14.64 5.61 -9.57
N ASP A 107 -14.86 6.44 -8.55
CA ASP A 107 -16.09 7.20 -8.39
C ASP A 107 -15.98 8.60 -9.06
N GLU A 108 -14.78 9.08 -9.37
CA GLU A 108 -14.48 10.44 -9.82
C GLU A 108 -13.88 10.50 -11.24
N GLY A 109 -12.91 9.66 -11.58
CA GLY A 109 -12.23 9.70 -12.89
C GLY A 109 -10.79 9.20 -12.92
N ILE A 110 -10.12 9.50 -14.03
CA ILE A 110 -8.69 9.28 -14.24
C ILE A 110 -7.92 10.56 -13.91
N PHE A 111 -6.88 10.40 -13.12
CA PHE A 111 -6.03 11.47 -12.63
C PHE A 111 -4.57 11.23 -13.04
N MET A 112 -3.80 12.31 -13.09
CA MET A 112 -2.38 12.27 -13.31
C MET A 112 -1.63 13.30 -12.45
N SER A 113 -0.36 13.06 -12.21
CA SER A 113 0.59 13.97 -11.57
C SER A 113 1.99 13.70 -12.11
N TYR A 114 2.89 14.68 -12.08
CA TYR A 114 4.26 14.54 -12.56
C TYR A 114 5.29 15.22 -11.68
N ALA A 115 6.55 14.79 -11.78
CA ALA A 115 7.70 15.39 -11.11
C ALA A 115 8.98 15.22 -11.93
N GLU A 116 9.91 16.17 -11.84
CA GLU A 116 11.29 15.99 -12.36
C GLU A 116 12.09 15.03 -11.48
N ASP A 117 11.87 15.09 -10.18
CA ASP A 117 12.54 14.29 -9.16
C ASP A 117 11.47 13.63 -8.27
N PRO A 118 11.35 12.29 -8.28
CA PRO A 118 10.26 11.60 -7.61
C PRO A 118 10.39 11.66 -6.07
N ALA A 119 11.54 12.10 -5.54
CA ALA A 119 11.77 12.35 -4.12
C ALA A 119 11.34 13.76 -3.67
N LYS A 120 10.92 14.63 -4.59
CA LYS A 120 10.53 16.03 -4.32
C LYS A 120 9.04 16.27 -4.58
N GLU A 121 8.66 17.53 -4.64
CA GLU A 121 7.28 17.92 -4.89
C GLU A 121 6.77 17.40 -6.24
N TRP A 122 5.58 16.83 -6.22
CA TRP A 122 4.82 16.42 -7.39
C TRP A 122 3.82 17.51 -7.75
N SER A 123 3.47 17.62 -9.03
CA SER A 123 2.42 18.53 -9.47
C SER A 123 1.09 18.20 -8.77
N GLU A 124 0.26 19.22 -8.55
CA GLU A 124 -1.11 19.02 -8.09
C GLU A 124 -1.83 18.00 -9.00
N PRO A 125 -2.54 17.01 -8.44
CA PRO A 125 -3.22 16.01 -9.25
C PRO A 125 -4.29 16.61 -10.16
N GLN A 126 -4.20 16.31 -11.45
CA GLN A 126 -5.15 16.77 -12.46
C GLN A 126 -6.09 15.64 -12.87
N CYS A 127 -7.40 15.89 -12.84
CA CYS A 127 -8.39 15.00 -13.45
C CYS A 127 -8.38 15.21 -14.98
N ILE A 128 -8.00 14.19 -15.74
CA ILE A 128 -7.91 14.27 -17.22
C ILE A 128 -9.17 13.72 -17.90
N LYS A 129 -9.96 12.91 -17.18
CA LYS A 129 -11.26 12.40 -17.61
C LYS A 129 -12.12 12.12 -16.38
N ALA A 130 -13.15 12.94 -16.17
CA ALA A 130 -14.16 12.70 -15.15
C ALA A 130 -15.14 11.63 -15.64
N VAL A 131 -15.05 10.42 -15.09
CA VAL A 131 -15.83 9.26 -15.53
C VAL A 131 -15.89 8.21 -14.44
N LYS A 132 -17.03 7.55 -14.30
CA LYS A 132 -17.24 6.53 -13.28
C LYS A 132 -16.85 5.15 -13.78
N GLY A 133 -16.07 4.44 -12.98
CA GLY A 133 -15.73 3.03 -13.17
C GLY A 133 -14.66 2.74 -14.20
N TRP A 134 -13.96 3.74 -14.74
CA TRP A 134 -12.69 3.52 -15.44
C TRP A 134 -11.58 3.35 -14.41
N ILE A 135 -10.77 2.31 -14.58
CA ILE A 135 -9.72 1.93 -13.63
C ILE A 135 -8.43 1.55 -14.34
N ASP A 136 -7.35 1.48 -13.57
CA ASP A 136 -6.05 0.96 -13.98
C ASP A 136 -5.46 1.66 -15.23
N PRO A 137 -5.39 3.00 -15.24
CA PRO A 137 -4.87 3.75 -16.36
C PRO A 137 -3.36 3.51 -16.53
N CYS A 138 -2.91 3.34 -17.78
CA CYS A 138 -1.51 3.33 -18.15
C CYS A 138 -1.25 4.22 -19.36
N PRO A 139 -0.46 5.32 -19.22
CA PRO A 139 -0.12 6.19 -20.31
C PRO A 139 0.98 5.56 -21.18
N PHE A 140 1.01 5.97 -22.44
CA PHE A 140 2.01 5.57 -23.40
C PHE A 140 2.27 6.69 -24.41
N TRP A 141 3.51 7.10 -24.54
CA TRP A 141 3.95 8.03 -25.57
C TRP A 141 4.67 7.24 -26.65
N ASP A 142 4.20 7.36 -27.88
CA ASP A 142 4.75 6.63 -29.01
C ASP A 142 5.82 7.45 -29.75
N GLU A 143 6.65 6.77 -30.54
CA GLU A 143 7.74 7.38 -31.31
C GLU A 143 7.25 8.32 -32.42
N ASP A 144 5.98 8.22 -32.81
CA ASP A 144 5.35 9.11 -33.80
C ASP A 144 4.89 10.46 -33.19
N GLY A 145 5.11 10.66 -31.89
CA GLY A 145 4.74 11.87 -31.15
C GLY A 145 3.31 11.88 -30.62
N ARG A 146 2.53 10.82 -30.87
CA ARG A 146 1.19 10.66 -30.29
C ARG A 146 1.27 10.04 -28.90
N ALA A 147 0.25 10.30 -28.09
CA ALA A 147 0.13 9.72 -26.76
C ALA A 147 -1.20 9.00 -26.61
N TRP A 148 -1.22 8.02 -25.72
CA TRP A 148 -2.30 7.07 -25.56
C TRP A 148 -2.50 6.72 -24.11
N LEU A 149 -3.73 6.32 -23.77
CA LEU A 149 -4.08 5.78 -22.46
C LEU A 149 -4.80 4.45 -22.65
N VAL A 150 -4.27 3.37 -22.07
CA VAL A 150 -5.01 2.12 -21.92
C VAL A 150 -5.57 2.03 -20.51
N HIS A 151 -6.80 1.53 -20.36
CA HIS A 151 -7.42 1.32 -19.06
C HIS A 151 -8.39 0.12 -19.08
N ALA A 152 -8.84 -0.27 -17.90
CA ALA A 152 -9.85 -1.31 -17.68
C ALA A 152 -11.13 -0.71 -17.04
N PHE A 153 -12.05 -1.59 -16.63
CA PHE A 153 -13.35 -1.19 -16.08
C PHE A 153 -13.68 -1.92 -14.77
N ALA A 154 -14.13 -1.14 -13.78
CA ALA A 154 -14.69 -1.67 -12.54
C ALA A 154 -16.18 -1.97 -12.70
N TYR A 155 -16.54 -3.25 -12.74
CA TYR A 155 -17.94 -3.71 -12.85
C TYR A 155 -18.86 -3.06 -11.82
N SER A 156 -18.39 -2.92 -10.58
CA SER A 156 -19.13 -2.33 -9.47
C SER A 156 -19.58 -0.88 -9.70
N ARG A 157 -18.97 -0.17 -10.66
CA ARG A 157 -19.23 1.24 -10.97
C ARG A 157 -19.78 1.45 -12.38
N SER A 158 -19.20 0.79 -13.38
CA SER A 158 -19.55 0.96 -14.79
C SER A 158 -20.49 -0.11 -15.34
N GLY A 159 -20.64 -1.25 -14.65
CA GLY A 159 -21.31 -2.44 -15.19
C GLY A 159 -20.50 -3.18 -16.27
N ILE A 160 -19.28 -2.75 -16.56
CA ILE A 160 -18.37 -3.35 -17.56
C ILE A 160 -17.20 -4.00 -16.83
N LYS A 161 -16.73 -5.14 -17.35
CA LYS A 161 -15.50 -5.83 -16.91
C LYS A 161 -14.96 -6.67 -18.07
N HIS A 162 -13.76 -7.21 -17.88
CA HIS A 162 -13.13 -8.15 -18.83
C HIS A 162 -12.68 -7.48 -20.14
N GLN A 163 -12.62 -6.15 -20.20
CA GLN A 163 -12.35 -5.40 -21.42
C GLN A 163 -11.26 -4.37 -21.16
N LEU A 164 -10.40 -4.17 -22.17
CA LEU A 164 -9.40 -3.11 -22.19
C LEU A 164 -9.74 -2.10 -23.28
N GLN A 165 -9.74 -0.82 -22.93
CA GLN A 165 -10.03 0.29 -23.83
C GLN A 165 -8.79 1.16 -24.02
N LEU A 166 -8.54 1.57 -25.26
CA LEU A 166 -7.47 2.48 -25.64
C LEU A 166 -8.08 3.82 -26.07
N CYS A 167 -7.63 4.91 -25.46
CA CYS A 167 -7.97 6.28 -25.85
C CYS A 167 -6.72 6.99 -26.38
N GLU A 168 -6.91 7.87 -27.37
CA GLU A 168 -5.87 8.84 -27.69
C GLU A 168 -5.80 9.92 -26.61
N MET A 169 -4.60 10.35 -26.26
CA MET A 169 -4.31 11.33 -25.22
C MET A 169 -3.53 12.50 -25.83
N SER A 170 -3.72 13.71 -25.31
CA SER A 170 -2.87 14.83 -25.67
C SER A 170 -1.40 14.52 -25.33
N PRO A 171 -0.41 14.91 -26.16
CA PRO A 171 1.00 14.61 -25.88
C PRO A 171 1.52 15.16 -24.53
N ASP A 172 0.90 16.21 -24.01
CA ASP A 172 1.16 16.79 -22.70
C ASP A 172 0.46 16.06 -21.53
N ALA A 173 -0.25 14.96 -21.83
CA ALA A 173 -0.94 14.11 -20.87
C ALA A 173 -2.11 14.76 -20.10
N THR A 174 -2.59 15.93 -20.52
CA THR A 174 -3.60 16.70 -19.76
C THR A 174 -5.05 16.38 -20.11
N SER A 175 -5.31 15.68 -21.22
CA SER A 175 -6.67 15.35 -21.68
C SER A 175 -6.72 14.12 -22.60
N LEU A 176 -7.88 13.48 -22.68
CA LEU A 176 -8.18 12.48 -23.70
C LEU A 176 -8.78 13.15 -24.94
N LEU A 177 -8.39 12.70 -26.13
CA LEU A 177 -8.77 13.28 -27.42
C LEU A 177 -9.95 12.55 -28.08
N ASP A 178 -10.34 11.39 -27.56
CA ASP A 178 -11.47 10.60 -28.05
C ASP A 178 -12.20 9.86 -26.91
N GLU A 179 -13.24 9.09 -27.27
CA GLU A 179 -13.97 8.21 -26.34
C GLU A 179 -13.36 6.81 -26.22
N GLY A 180 -12.25 6.57 -26.93
CA GLY A 180 -11.54 5.31 -26.98
C GLY A 180 -12.24 4.15 -27.71
N LYS A 181 -11.47 3.08 -27.93
CA LYS A 181 -11.91 1.84 -28.59
C LYS A 181 -11.56 0.64 -27.71
N ILE A 182 -12.48 -0.31 -27.59
CA ILE A 182 -12.18 -1.62 -26.99
C ILE A 182 -11.16 -2.33 -27.90
N ILE A 183 -9.96 -2.57 -27.36
CA ILE A 183 -8.86 -3.22 -28.08
C ILE A 183 -8.72 -4.70 -27.71
N PHE A 184 -9.32 -5.11 -26.60
CA PHE A 184 -9.36 -6.50 -26.16
C PHE A 184 -10.64 -6.78 -25.35
N ASP A 185 -11.35 -7.85 -25.72
CA ASP A 185 -12.50 -8.37 -24.98
C ASP A 185 -12.17 -9.79 -24.49
N GLY A 186 -11.92 -9.89 -23.19
CA GLY A 186 -11.57 -11.11 -22.48
C GLY A 186 -12.77 -11.88 -21.94
N ALA A 187 -14.02 -11.51 -22.23
CA ALA A 187 -15.19 -12.10 -21.57
C ALA A 187 -15.27 -13.64 -21.68
N VAL A 188 -14.73 -14.22 -22.75
CA VAL A 188 -14.75 -15.68 -22.99
C VAL A 188 -13.55 -16.40 -22.39
N SER A 189 -12.35 -15.81 -22.48
CA SER A 189 -11.08 -16.51 -22.20
C SER A 189 -10.24 -15.89 -21.08
N HIS A 190 -10.44 -14.61 -20.79
CA HIS A 190 -9.67 -13.84 -19.81
C HIS A 190 -10.64 -13.07 -18.91
N PRO A 191 -11.51 -13.77 -18.16
CA PRO A 191 -12.42 -13.10 -17.25
C PRO A 191 -11.61 -12.29 -16.25
N THR A 192 -12.04 -11.07 -16.01
CA THR A 192 -11.43 -10.08 -15.11
C THR A 192 -10.06 -9.63 -15.61
N ILE A 193 -9.85 -9.61 -16.94
CA ILE A 193 -8.69 -8.92 -17.46
C ILE A 193 -8.77 -7.42 -17.13
N GLU A 194 -7.73 -6.95 -16.43
CA GLU A 194 -7.59 -5.57 -15.93
C GLU A 194 -6.11 -5.23 -15.74
N GLY A 195 -5.78 -4.14 -15.05
CA GLY A 195 -4.40 -3.78 -14.73
C GLY A 195 -3.44 -3.58 -15.91
N PRO A 196 -3.87 -3.06 -17.08
CA PRO A 196 -3.04 -3.07 -18.28
C PRO A 196 -1.80 -2.19 -18.11
N LYS A 197 -0.61 -2.75 -18.31
CA LYS A 197 0.65 -2.02 -18.46
C LYS A 197 1.16 -2.16 -19.87
N ILE A 198 1.24 -1.04 -20.57
CA ILE A 198 1.65 -1.03 -21.97
C ILE A 198 3.14 -0.68 -22.14
N TYR A 199 3.76 -1.35 -23.11
CA TYR A 199 5.17 -1.23 -23.49
C TYR A 199 5.33 -1.40 -25.00
N ARG A 200 6.47 -0.96 -25.54
CA ARG A 200 6.89 -1.22 -26.92
C ARG A 200 8.27 -1.87 -26.93
N ARG A 201 8.42 -2.94 -27.72
CA ARG A 201 9.72 -3.62 -27.90
C ARG A 201 9.77 -4.32 -29.26
N HIS A 202 10.87 -4.20 -30.00
CA HIS A 202 11.10 -4.86 -31.29
C HIS A 202 9.94 -4.72 -32.30
N GLY A 203 9.34 -3.51 -32.36
CA GLY A 203 8.21 -3.20 -33.24
C GLY A 203 6.89 -3.89 -32.86
N TRP A 204 6.78 -4.39 -31.62
CA TRP A 204 5.54 -4.87 -31.03
C TRP A 204 5.10 -3.92 -29.91
N TYR A 205 3.80 -3.77 -29.77
CA TYR A 205 3.16 -3.25 -28.56
C TYR A 205 2.79 -4.42 -27.68
N TYR A 206 3.15 -4.37 -26.40
CA TYR A 206 2.80 -5.37 -25.40
C TYR A 206 1.90 -4.75 -24.34
N ILE A 207 0.89 -5.47 -23.90
CA ILE A 207 0.08 -5.11 -22.73
C ILE A 207 0.16 -6.26 -21.74
N PHE A 208 0.75 -6.01 -20.58
CA PHE A 208 0.75 -6.94 -19.45
C PHE A 208 -0.52 -6.66 -18.66
N ALA A 209 -1.40 -7.65 -18.57
CA ALA A 209 -2.67 -7.53 -17.88
C ALA A 209 -3.01 -8.87 -17.22
N PRO A 210 -3.16 -8.94 -15.89
CA PRO A 210 -3.63 -10.17 -15.25
C PRO A 210 -5.08 -10.47 -15.62
N ALA A 211 -5.47 -11.73 -15.51
CA ALA A 211 -6.84 -12.21 -15.65
C ALA A 211 -7.14 -13.26 -14.57
N GLY A 212 -8.41 -13.63 -14.41
CA GLY A 212 -8.89 -14.63 -13.44
C GLY A 212 -9.15 -14.09 -12.03
N GLY A 213 -8.96 -12.78 -11.82
CA GLY A 213 -9.15 -12.09 -10.54
C GLY A 213 -7.99 -12.25 -9.56
N VAL A 214 -8.05 -11.52 -8.45
CA VAL A 214 -6.92 -11.36 -7.52
C VAL A 214 -6.44 -12.67 -6.88
N GLU A 215 -7.34 -13.50 -6.35
CA GLU A 215 -6.92 -14.69 -5.57
C GLU A 215 -6.58 -15.91 -6.44
N SER A 216 -7.29 -16.08 -7.56
CA SER A 216 -7.24 -17.28 -8.42
C SER A 216 -6.64 -17.05 -9.80
N GLY A 217 -6.21 -15.82 -10.08
CA GLY A 217 -5.82 -15.38 -11.41
C GLY A 217 -4.44 -15.82 -11.86
N TRP A 218 -4.00 -15.18 -12.94
CA TRP A 218 -2.74 -15.38 -13.62
C TRP A 218 -2.34 -14.13 -14.38
N GLN A 219 -1.09 -14.07 -14.84
CA GLN A 219 -0.60 -12.99 -15.67
C GLN A 219 -0.71 -13.35 -17.15
N THR A 220 -1.42 -12.52 -17.91
CA THR A 220 -1.46 -12.57 -19.38
C THR A 220 -0.59 -11.44 -19.95
N VAL A 221 0.02 -11.72 -21.11
CA VAL A 221 0.62 -10.71 -21.98
C VAL A 221 -0.14 -10.73 -23.30
N LEU A 222 -0.55 -9.55 -23.74
CA LEU A 222 -1.10 -9.30 -25.06
C LEU A 222 -0.02 -8.69 -25.92
N ARG A 223 0.03 -8.97 -27.22
CA ARG A 223 0.84 -8.19 -28.16
C ARG A 223 0.20 -7.96 -29.51
N SER A 224 0.59 -6.87 -30.17
CA SER A 224 0.19 -6.56 -31.55
C SER A 224 1.24 -5.72 -32.27
N ARG A 225 1.27 -5.78 -33.59
CA ARG A 225 2.08 -4.86 -34.44
C ARG A 225 1.43 -3.48 -34.57
N GLN A 226 0.16 -3.36 -34.22
CA GLN A 226 -0.59 -2.11 -34.23
C GLN A 226 -1.16 -1.88 -32.84
N LEU A 227 -0.99 -0.68 -32.31
CA LEU A 227 -1.50 -0.34 -30.99
C LEU A 227 -3.03 -0.51 -30.87
N SER A 228 -3.76 -0.35 -31.98
CA SER A 228 -5.20 -0.58 -32.09
C SER A 228 -5.63 -2.05 -32.19
N GLY A 229 -4.67 -2.98 -32.13
CA GLY A 229 -4.89 -4.41 -32.32
C GLY A 229 -5.05 -4.84 -33.79
N PRO A 230 -5.49 -6.09 -34.04
CA PRO A 230 -5.89 -7.07 -33.03
C PRO A 230 -4.71 -7.56 -32.19
N PHE A 231 -4.97 -7.87 -30.92
CA PHE A 231 -3.97 -8.42 -30.01
C PHE A 231 -4.06 -9.94 -29.96
N GLU A 232 -2.92 -10.61 -30.03
CA GLU A 232 -2.79 -12.01 -29.60
C GLU A 232 -2.42 -12.06 -28.12
N ALA A 233 -2.85 -13.13 -27.42
CA ALA A 233 -2.69 -13.29 -25.99
C ALA A 233 -1.90 -14.56 -25.65
N ARG A 234 -1.09 -14.49 -24.59
CA ARG A 234 -0.41 -15.64 -23.98
C ARG A 234 -0.38 -15.48 -22.47
N ASP A 235 -0.75 -16.53 -21.76
CA ASP A 235 -0.55 -16.61 -20.31
C ASP A 235 0.91 -16.96 -20.01
N VAL A 236 1.52 -16.21 -19.09
CA VAL A 236 2.98 -16.26 -18.87
C VAL A 236 3.37 -16.57 -17.43
N LEU A 237 2.45 -16.40 -16.46
CA LEU A 237 2.70 -16.70 -15.05
C LEU A 237 1.43 -17.16 -14.33
N HIS A 238 1.48 -18.33 -13.71
CA HIS A 238 0.40 -18.88 -12.86
C HIS A 238 0.95 -19.25 -11.50
N GLN A 239 0.07 -19.46 -10.52
CA GLN A 239 0.47 -20.01 -9.22
C GLN A 239 1.29 -21.30 -9.33
N GLY A 240 0.91 -22.20 -10.26
CA GLY A 240 1.58 -23.48 -10.45
C GLY A 240 1.54 -24.34 -9.19
N THR A 241 2.71 -24.78 -8.74
CA THR A 241 2.87 -25.58 -7.50
C THR A 241 3.24 -24.73 -6.28
N THR A 242 3.27 -23.41 -6.43
CA THR A 242 3.76 -22.47 -5.41
C THR A 242 2.65 -22.06 -4.44
N THR A 243 3.04 -21.40 -3.36
CA THR A 243 2.11 -20.77 -2.41
C THR A 243 1.73 -19.34 -2.81
N VAL A 244 2.18 -18.87 -3.98
CA VAL A 244 1.93 -17.52 -4.48
C VAL A 244 0.69 -17.54 -5.35
N ASN A 245 -0.47 -17.36 -4.73
CA ASN A 245 -1.76 -17.38 -5.41
C ASN A 245 -1.95 -16.13 -6.28
N GLY A 246 -2.69 -16.31 -7.38
CA GLY A 246 -3.07 -15.24 -8.29
C GLY A 246 -2.02 -14.16 -8.54
N PRO A 247 -0.87 -14.45 -9.19
CA PRO A 247 0.07 -13.41 -9.58
C PRO A 247 -0.65 -12.32 -10.36
N HIS A 248 -0.79 -11.14 -9.75
CA HIS A 248 -1.68 -10.10 -10.23
C HIS A 248 -0.96 -8.76 -10.28
N GLN A 249 -1.27 -7.97 -11.31
CA GLN A 249 -0.95 -6.54 -11.51
C GLN A 249 0.48 -6.13 -11.16
N GLY A 250 1.20 -5.64 -12.16
CA GLY A 250 2.65 -5.56 -12.06
C GLY A 250 3.33 -4.86 -13.21
N GLY A 251 4.59 -4.48 -13.00
CA GLY A 251 5.42 -3.79 -13.99
C GLY A 251 6.62 -4.63 -14.44
N TRP A 252 6.99 -4.49 -15.72
CA TRP A 252 8.23 -5.03 -16.28
C TRP A 252 9.27 -3.91 -16.37
N VAL A 253 10.52 -4.23 -16.03
CA VAL A 253 11.68 -3.39 -16.33
C VAL A 253 12.79 -4.20 -16.98
N GLU A 254 13.57 -3.51 -17.82
CA GLU A 254 14.86 -3.97 -18.33
C GLU A 254 15.96 -3.12 -17.68
N LEU A 255 16.93 -3.78 -17.05
CA LEU A 255 18.09 -3.14 -16.45
C LEU A 255 19.12 -2.79 -17.53
N LYS A 256 20.09 -1.90 -17.23
CA LYS A 256 21.13 -1.50 -18.19
C LYS A 256 21.95 -2.65 -18.78
N ASN A 257 22.05 -3.75 -18.06
CA ASN A 257 22.76 -4.95 -18.52
C ASN A 257 21.88 -5.90 -19.35
N GLY A 258 20.64 -5.53 -19.65
CA GLY A 258 19.67 -6.30 -20.43
C GLY A 258 18.87 -7.34 -19.62
N GLU A 259 19.14 -7.48 -18.31
CA GLU A 259 18.32 -8.35 -17.47
C GLU A 259 16.90 -7.80 -17.35
N CYS A 260 15.90 -8.67 -17.57
CA CYS A 260 14.49 -8.32 -17.45
C CYS A 260 13.90 -8.89 -16.16
N TRP A 261 13.05 -8.09 -15.53
CA TRP A 261 12.41 -8.44 -14.26
C TRP A 261 10.96 -8.02 -14.26
N PHE A 262 10.11 -8.82 -13.61
CA PHE A 262 8.70 -8.54 -13.46
C PHE A 262 8.31 -8.49 -11.98
N VAL A 263 7.70 -7.39 -11.57
CA VAL A 263 7.12 -7.23 -10.23
C VAL A 263 5.62 -7.49 -10.32
N HIS A 264 5.05 -8.15 -9.33
CA HIS A 264 3.59 -8.32 -9.17
C HIS A 264 3.23 -8.41 -7.69
N PHE A 265 1.94 -8.36 -7.35
CA PHE A 265 1.50 -8.68 -5.99
C PHE A 265 0.88 -10.08 -5.85
N GLN A 266 0.71 -10.50 -4.60
CA GLN A 266 -0.06 -11.66 -4.14
C GLN A 266 -1.06 -11.18 -3.09
N ASP A 267 -2.29 -11.72 -3.09
CA ASP A 267 -3.18 -11.58 -1.92
C ASP A 267 -2.71 -12.43 -0.74
N ALA A 268 -2.38 -11.78 0.38
CA ALA A 268 -1.91 -12.42 1.60
C ALA A 268 -2.87 -12.20 2.78
N ALA A 269 -4.18 -12.18 2.50
CA ALA A 269 -5.24 -12.02 3.48
C ALA A 269 -5.05 -10.77 4.37
N HIS A 270 -4.89 -10.95 5.69
CA HIS A 270 -4.74 -9.83 6.63
C HIS A 270 -3.48 -8.99 6.39
N ASN A 271 -2.47 -9.49 5.70
CA ASN A 271 -1.29 -8.70 5.32
C ASN A 271 -1.55 -7.80 4.11
N GLY A 272 -2.72 -7.92 3.46
CA GLY A 272 -3.06 -7.22 2.23
C GLY A 272 -2.35 -7.84 1.05
N ARG A 273 -1.95 -6.99 0.09
CA ARG A 273 -1.35 -7.41 -1.18
C ARG A 273 0.16 -7.17 -1.18
N ILE A 274 0.92 -8.22 -0.94
CA ILE A 274 2.39 -8.19 -0.78
C ILE A 274 3.11 -8.33 -2.12
N VAL A 275 4.33 -7.81 -2.26
CA VAL A 275 5.00 -7.65 -3.56
C VAL A 275 6.06 -8.73 -3.79
N HIS A 276 6.05 -9.31 -4.98
CA HIS A 276 6.94 -10.35 -5.45
C HIS A 276 7.75 -9.89 -6.67
N LEU A 277 8.97 -10.40 -6.79
CA LEU A 277 9.87 -10.16 -7.91
C LEU A 277 10.15 -11.48 -8.64
N GLN A 278 9.97 -11.48 -9.95
CA GLN A 278 10.20 -12.64 -10.81
C GLN A 278 11.30 -12.35 -11.84
N PRO A 279 12.22 -13.30 -12.08
CA PRO A 279 13.10 -13.22 -13.24
C PRO A 279 12.25 -13.29 -14.51
N MET A 280 12.64 -12.54 -15.54
CA MET A 280 11.96 -12.54 -16.83
C MET A 280 12.97 -12.64 -17.96
N ARG A 281 12.61 -13.37 -19.02
CA ARG A 281 13.44 -13.48 -20.22
C ARG A 281 12.60 -13.44 -21.48
N TRP A 282 13.17 -12.88 -22.54
CA TRP A 282 12.55 -12.87 -23.86
C TRP A 282 12.99 -14.10 -24.65
N ASN A 283 12.01 -14.84 -25.18
CA ASN A 283 12.28 -15.97 -26.06
C ASN A 283 12.52 -15.51 -27.50
N SER A 284 13.02 -16.44 -28.33
CA SER A 284 13.29 -16.18 -29.76
C SER A 284 12.03 -15.83 -30.58
N ASP A 285 10.84 -16.13 -30.06
CA ASP A 285 9.56 -15.78 -30.66
C ASP A 285 9.01 -14.42 -30.17
N ASP A 286 9.83 -13.62 -29.47
CA ASP A 286 9.48 -12.31 -28.89
C ASP A 286 8.32 -12.37 -27.88
N TRP A 287 8.14 -13.48 -27.17
CA TRP A 287 7.28 -13.58 -25.99
C TRP A 287 8.12 -13.67 -24.72
N PRO A 288 7.62 -13.11 -23.59
CA PRO A 288 8.32 -13.24 -22.34
C PRO A 288 8.01 -14.57 -21.66
N GLU A 289 9.00 -15.07 -20.94
CA GLU A 289 8.87 -16.11 -19.93
C GLU A 289 9.16 -15.49 -18.57
N ILE A 290 8.27 -15.69 -17.59
CA ILE A 290 8.37 -15.07 -16.25
C ILE A 290 8.43 -16.16 -15.19
N GLY A 291 9.31 -16.02 -14.20
CA GLY A 291 9.46 -16.97 -13.11
C GLY A 291 10.18 -18.25 -13.52
N GLU A 292 9.85 -19.34 -12.82
CA GLU A 292 10.35 -20.69 -13.10
C GLU A 292 9.45 -21.42 -14.11
N LYS A 293 10.05 -22.03 -15.13
CA LYS A 293 9.32 -22.74 -16.18
C LYS A 293 8.62 -24.00 -15.64
N ILE A 294 7.31 -24.11 -15.86
CA ILE A 294 6.53 -25.30 -15.48
C ILE A 294 6.40 -26.29 -16.65
N ASN A 295 6.22 -25.79 -17.88
CA ASN A 295 5.95 -26.62 -19.04
C ASN A 295 6.63 -26.09 -20.32
N ALA A 296 6.51 -26.82 -21.43
CA ALA A 296 7.13 -26.45 -22.71
C ALA A 296 6.53 -25.17 -23.33
N GLU A 297 5.31 -24.78 -22.96
CA GLU A 297 4.51 -23.69 -23.54
C GLU A 297 4.81 -22.31 -22.92
N VAL A 298 5.97 -22.15 -22.26
CA VAL A 298 6.43 -20.87 -21.68
C VAL A 298 5.61 -20.43 -20.46
N LEU A 299 4.77 -21.31 -19.92
CA LEU A 299 4.06 -21.06 -18.67
C LEU A 299 5.01 -21.14 -17.48
N GLY A 300 5.12 -20.04 -16.73
CA GLY A 300 5.94 -19.97 -15.53
C GLY A 300 5.15 -19.99 -14.22
N GLN A 301 5.87 -20.24 -13.12
CA GLN A 301 5.40 -20.05 -11.74
C GLN A 301 6.32 -19.11 -10.94
N PRO A 302 5.80 -18.42 -9.91
CA PRO A 302 6.61 -17.60 -9.02
C PRO A 302 7.78 -18.34 -8.37
N VAL A 303 8.95 -17.72 -8.33
CA VAL A 303 10.09 -18.23 -7.56
C VAL A 303 9.97 -17.83 -6.09
N SER A 304 10.33 -18.73 -5.17
CA SER A 304 10.42 -18.39 -3.74
C SER A 304 11.77 -17.78 -3.37
N VAL A 305 12.86 -18.24 -4.01
CA VAL A 305 14.23 -17.75 -3.84
C VAL A 305 14.89 -17.69 -5.22
N TYR A 306 15.63 -16.61 -5.50
CA TYR A 306 16.37 -16.48 -6.75
C TYR A 306 17.61 -15.61 -6.58
N THR A 307 18.51 -15.63 -7.56
CA THR A 307 19.72 -14.78 -7.57
C THR A 307 19.30 -13.32 -7.74
N LYS A 308 19.93 -12.40 -7.01
CA LYS A 308 19.74 -10.95 -7.21
C LYS A 308 20.19 -10.55 -8.63
N PRO A 309 19.69 -9.43 -9.18
CA PRO A 309 20.20 -8.92 -10.45
C PRO A 309 21.72 -8.73 -10.40
N ALA A 310 22.44 -9.17 -11.45
CA ALA A 310 23.89 -9.34 -11.39
C ALA A 310 24.64 -8.02 -11.17
N ALA A 311 24.06 -6.90 -11.62
CA ALA A 311 24.62 -5.56 -11.44
C ALA A 311 24.71 -5.13 -9.96
N TYR A 312 23.99 -5.80 -9.04
CA TYR A 312 23.75 -5.27 -7.69
C TYR A 312 23.94 -6.30 -6.56
N ALA A 313 24.73 -7.34 -6.81
CA ALA A 313 25.00 -8.42 -5.85
C ALA A 313 25.66 -7.95 -4.52
N GLN A 314 26.17 -6.71 -4.44
CA GLN A 314 26.86 -6.17 -3.26
C GLN A 314 26.31 -4.81 -2.77
N GLY A 315 24.98 -4.62 -2.83
CA GLY A 315 24.31 -3.41 -2.31
C GLY A 315 24.17 -3.36 -0.79
N MET A 316 23.91 -2.15 -0.25
CA MET A 316 23.46 -2.00 1.13
C MET A 316 22.07 -2.61 1.32
N ARG A 317 21.89 -3.32 2.43
CA ARG A 317 20.59 -3.88 2.81
C ARG A 317 19.76 -2.84 3.53
N TYR A 318 18.61 -2.49 2.96
CA TYR A 318 17.64 -1.62 3.59
C TYR A 318 16.23 -2.14 3.34
N VAL A 319 15.36 -1.92 4.32
CA VAL A 319 13.94 -2.24 4.30
C VAL A 319 13.16 -0.93 4.41
N PRO A 320 11.87 -0.90 3.99
CA PRO A 320 11.04 0.28 4.21
C PRO A 320 11.06 0.73 5.67
N GLN A 321 10.94 2.05 5.88
CA GLN A 321 10.89 2.63 7.23
C GLN A 321 9.69 2.07 8.01
N THR A 322 9.88 1.83 9.30
CA THR A 322 8.88 1.15 10.15
C THR A 322 8.91 1.66 11.59
N SER A 323 10.07 1.59 12.25
CA SER A 323 10.30 2.24 13.53
C SER A 323 10.45 3.75 13.41
N ASP A 324 10.01 4.48 14.43
CA ASP A 324 10.04 5.92 14.48
C ASP A 324 10.35 6.41 15.90
N SER A 325 11.33 7.31 16.02
CA SER A 325 11.64 7.98 17.30
C SER A 325 10.87 9.29 17.48
N PHE A 326 10.15 9.71 16.44
CA PHE A 326 9.45 10.99 16.39
C PHE A 326 10.38 12.17 16.68
N ALA A 327 11.59 12.12 16.12
CA ALA A 327 12.54 13.21 16.20
C ALA A 327 11.90 14.51 15.71
N ASP A 328 12.12 15.60 16.46
CA ASP A 328 11.51 16.92 16.19
C ASP A 328 9.98 16.91 16.10
N GLY A 329 9.33 15.96 16.77
CA GLY A 329 7.87 15.83 16.84
C GLY A 329 7.19 15.46 15.53
N ARG A 330 7.94 14.88 14.58
CA ARG A 330 7.44 14.51 13.25
C ARG A 330 7.45 13.00 13.08
N PHE A 331 6.45 12.49 12.39
CA PHE A 331 6.42 11.09 11.95
C PHE A 331 7.03 10.95 10.55
N GLY A 332 7.57 9.78 10.24
CA GLY A 332 8.19 9.48 8.95
C GLY A 332 7.22 9.13 7.81
N LEU A 333 7.76 8.83 6.63
CA LEU A 333 6.98 8.58 5.41
C LEU A 333 6.15 7.29 5.42
N GLN A 334 6.39 6.40 6.38
CA GLN A 334 5.68 5.13 6.53
C GLN A 334 4.26 5.27 7.11
N TRP A 335 3.94 6.45 7.63
CA TRP A 335 2.66 6.72 8.27
C TRP A 335 1.64 7.33 7.29
N GLN A 336 0.38 6.90 7.43
CA GLN A 336 -0.75 7.43 6.70
C GLN A 336 -1.94 7.62 7.64
N TRP A 337 -2.73 8.66 7.37
CA TRP A 337 -4.04 8.89 7.95
C TRP A 337 -5.13 8.10 7.22
N GLN A 338 -6.27 7.91 7.86
CA GLN A 338 -7.47 7.30 7.24
C GLN A 338 -8.24 8.25 6.33
N ALA A 339 -7.92 9.54 6.36
CA ALA A 339 -8.56 10.61 5.61
C ALA A 339 -7.57 11.77 5.40
N ASN A 340 -7.99 12.80 4.69
CA ASN A 340 -7.22 14.03 4.53
C ASN A 340 -6.85 14.63 5.90
N PRO A 341 -5.56 14.92 6.15
CA PRO A 341 -5.11 15.47 7.43
C PRO A 341 -5.74 16.83 7.70
N GLN A 342 -6.07 17.07 8.97
CA GLN A 342 -6.50 18.37 9.48
C GLN A 342 -5.39 18.98 10.35
N PRO A 343 -5.25 20.32 10.35
CA PRO A 343 -4.12 21.00 10.99
C PRO A 343 -4.08 20.84 12.52
N ASP A 344 -5.19 20.46 13.14
CA ASP A 344 -5.38 20.32 14.58
C ASP A 344 -5.22 18.89 15.10
N TRP A 345 -4.85 17.93 14.25
CA TRP A 345 -4.60 16.54 14.67
C TRP A 345 -3.24 16.34 15.33
N ILE A 346 -2.27 17.19 15.01
CA ILE A 346 -0.91 17.13 15.55
C ILE A 346 -0.63 18.42 16.30
N ILE A 347 -0.07 18.29 17.51
CA ILE A 347 0.43 19.43 18.26
C ILE A 347 1.94 19.55 17.98
N PRO A 348 2.44 20.72 17.54
CA PRO A 348 3.88 20.93 17.36
C PRO A 348 4.68 20.57 18.62
N SER A 349 5.73 19.78 18.44
CA SER A 349 6.61 19.33 19.52
C SER A 349 8.05 19.27 19.05
N THR A 350 9.00 19.39 19.97
CA THR A 350 10.43 19.09 19.74
C THR A 350 10.83 17.72 20.30
N THR A 351 9.93 17.06 21.02
CA THR A 351 10.14 15.74 21.65
C THR A 351 8.89 14.89 21.51
N GLY A 352 9.00 13.72 20.89
CA GLY A 352 7.88 12.80 20.73
C GLY A 352 6.77 13.34 19.82
N LEU A 353 5.91 12.44 19.35
CA LEU A 353 4.74 12.79 18.56
C LEU A 353 3.57 13.14 19.49
N LYS A 354 2.97 14.33 19.31
CA LYS A 354 1.78 14.73 20.06
C LYS A 354 0.55 14.69 19.17
N LEU A 355 -0.39 13.81 19.49
CA LEU A 355 -1.65 13.68 18.78
C LEU A 355 -2.77 14.29 19.62
N ALA A 356 -3.50 15.25 19.07
CA ALA A 356 -4.61 15.90 19.78
C ALA A 356 -5.80 14.94 19.91
N CYS A 357 -6.49 14.98 21.05
CA CYS A 357 -7.73 14.24 21.26
C CYS A 357 -8.86 14.86 20.43
N GLN A 358 -9.14 14.27 19.28
CA GLN A 358 -10.21 14.67 18.38
C GLN A 358 -11.43 13.75 18.49
N PRO A 359 -12.67 14.20 18.26
CA PRO A 359 -13.85 13.35 18.37
C PRO A 359 -13.74 12.06 17.54
N TYR A 360 -14.23 10.94 18.08
CA TYR A 360 -14.36 9.71 17.29
C TYR A 360 -15.29 9.94 16.09
N GLY A 361 -15.17 9.06 15.11
CA GLY A 361 -16.19 8.92 14.08
C GLY A 361 -17.52 8.42 14.64
N ALA A 362 -18.57 8.48 13.81
CA ALA A 362 -19.92 8.07 14.18
C ALA A 362 -20.01 6.60 14.65
N ARG A 363 -19.06 5.76 14.23
CA ARG A 363 -18.90 4.36 14.62
C ARG A 363 -17.60 4.20 15.41
N SER A 364 -17.41 5.05 16.43
CA SER A 364 -16.31 4.93 17.40
C SER A 364 -14.95 5.02 16.68
N LEU A 365 -13.96 4.25 17.15
CA LEU A 365 -12.64 4.17 16.53
C LEU A 365 -12.68 3.67 15.07
N TYR A 366 -13.72 2.94 14.66
CA TYR A 366 -13.72 2.30 13.35
C TYR A 366 -13.66 3.30 12.19
N ASP A 367 -14.42 4.39 12.26
CA ASP A 367 -14.47 5.42 11.20
C ASP A 367 -13.84 6.74 11.62
N THR A 368 -12.92 6.69 12.57
CA THR A 368 -12.15 7.84 13.04
C THR A 368 -11.12 8.26 11.98
N PRO A 369 -11.20 9.50 11.43
CA PRO A 369 -10.27 9.99 10.40
C PRO A 369 -8.80 10.08 10.83
N GLN A 370 -8.58 10.47 12.08
CA GLN A 370 -7.29 10.79 12.69
C GLN A 370 -6.57 9.57 13.29
N LEU A 371 -6.76 8.38 12.72
CA LEU A 371 -5.90 7.23 13.05
C LEU A 371 -4.61 7.34 12.23
N LEU A 372 -3.45 7.43 12.89
CA LEU A 372 -2.14 7.46 12.25
C LEU A 372 -1.58 6.04 12.18
N LEU A 373 -1.54 5.45 10.98
CA LEU A 373 -1.33 4.01 10.81
C LEU A 373 -0.21 3.71 9.81
N GLN A 374 0.45 2.56 9.99
CA GLN A 374 1.39 1.98 9.04
C GLN A 374 0.94 0.59 8.58
N LYS A 375 1.40 0.19 7.39
CA LYS A 375 1.19 -1.17 6.86
C LYS A 375 1.96 -2.19 7.70
N PHE A 376 1.47 -3.42 7.78
CA PHE A 376 2.28 -4.53 8.28
C PHE A 376 3.49 -4.71 7.36
N SER A 377 4.67 -5.00 7.92
CA SER A 377 5.93 -5.08 7.16
C SER A 377 6.68 -6.40 7.33
N ALA A 378 6.07 -7.35 8.03
CA ALA A 378 6.57 -8.70 8.25
C ALA A 378 5.40 -9.64 8.61
N PRO A 379 5.53 -10.95 8.40
CA PRO A 379 4.50 -11.92 8.79
C PRO A 379 4.27 -11.97 10.30
N GLU A 380 5.35 -11.80 11.07
CA GLU A 380 5.36 -11.79 12.52
C GLU A 380 6.25 -10.64 13.00
N PHE A 381 5.73 -9.84 13.93
CA PHE A 381 6.45 -8.69 14.46
C PHE A 381 5.92 -8.27 15.82
N THR A 382 6.74 -7.50 16.53
CA THR A 382 6.37 -6.85 17.78
C THR A 382 6.43 -5.35 17.57
N VAL A 383 5.42 -4.64 18.05
CA VAL A 383 5.41 -3.18 18.20
C VAL A 383 5.39 -2.82 19.67
N THR A 384 6.21 -1.85 20.06
CA THR A 384 6.14 -1.19 21.37
C THR A 384 6.08 0.31 21.21
N THR A 385 5.34 0.97 22.10
CA THR A 385 5.33 2.42 22.23
C THR A 385 5.24 2.82 23.70
N ARG A 386 5.67 4.04 23.99
CA ARG A 386 5.52 4.68 25.29
C ARG A 386 4.62 5.91 25.13
N LEU A 387 3.45 5.84 25.76
CA LEU A 387 2.42 6.87 25.78
C LEU A 387 2.50 7.66 27.09
N ILE A 388 2.46 8.99 26.99
CA ILE A 388 2.33 9.93 28.10
C ILE A 388 1.01 10.69 27.88
N PRO A 389 -0.05 10.38 28.65
CA PRO A 389 -1.34 11.03 28.49
C PRO A 389 -1.36 12.45 29.06
N HIS A 390 -1.97 13.39 28.34
CA HIS A 390 -2.22 14.76 28.79
C HIS A 390 -3.70 15.10 28.55
N PHE A 391 -4.58 14.48 29.33
CA PHE A 391 -6.03 14.62 29.19
C PHE A 391 -6.60 15.69 30.11
N ASN A 392 -7.61 16.39 29.60
CA ASN A 392 -8.33 17.46 30.28
C ASN A 392 -9.79 17.07 30.55
N HIS A 393 -10.33 16.09 29.81
CA HIS A 393 -11.75 15.77 29.83
C HIS A 393 -12.01 14.26 29.84
N ASP A 394 -13.03 13.83 30.59
CA ASP A 394 -13.48 12.44 30.55
C ASP A 394 -13.87 12.03 29.12
N GLY A 395 -13.49 10.81 28.75
CA GLY A 395 -13.69 10.25 27.41
C GLY A 395 -12.57 10.54 26.41
N GLU A 396 -11.58 11.36 26.78
CA GLU A 396 -10.32 11.48 26.04
C GLU A 396 -9.48 10.23 26.23
N GLN A 397 -8.96 9.69 25.13
CA GLN A 397 -8.14 8.49 25.14
C GLN A 397 -7.04 8.53 24.08
N SER A 398 -5.97 7.78 24.33
CA SER A 398 -4.85 7.62 23.38
C SER A 398 -4.25 6.24 23.51
N GLY A 399 -3.79 5.65 22.40
CA GLY A 399 -3.29 4.29 22.45
C GLY A 399 -2.70 3.74 21.16
N LEU A 400 -2.48 2.42 21.20
CA LEU A 400 -2.00 1.61 20.09
C LEU A 400 -3.17 0.79 19.53
N ILE A 401 -3.33 0.80 18.20
CA ILE A 401 -4.43 0.12 17.51
C ILE A 401 -3.90 -0.79 16.41
N VAL A 402 -4.46 -1.99 16.31
CA VAL A 402 -4.42 -2.82 15.09
C VAL A 402 -5.78 -2.70 14.41
N TYR A 403 -5.77 -2.34 13.13
CA TYR A 403 -6.92 -1.86 12.38
C TYR A 403 -7.11 -2.62 11.06
N GLY A 404 -8.34 -3.04 10.81
CA GLY A 404 -8.86 -3.63 9.58
C GLY A 404 -10.38 -3.63 9.65
N GLU A 405 -11.07 -4.55 8.98
CA GLU A 405 -12.51 -4.77 9.19
C GLU A 405 -12.83 -5.22 10.61
N ARG A 406 -11.86 -5.86 11.28
CA ARG A 406 -11.78 -6.02 12.73
C ARG A 406 -10.73 -5.04 13.26
N TYR A 407 -10.96 -4.47 14.43
CA TYR A 407 -9.94 -3.70 15.14
C TYR A 407 -9.81 -4.11 16.61
N GLY A 408 -8.63 -3.89 17.16
CA GLY A 408 -8.32 -4.01 18.58
C GLY A 408 -7.39 -2.88 18.99
N ALA A 409 -7.73 -2.19 20.07
CA ALA A 409 -7.00 -1.02 20.55
C ALA A 409 -6.83 -1.09 22.07
N VAL A 410 -5.58 -0.96 22.53
CA VAL A 410 -5.28 -0.75 23.95
C VAL A 410 -4.92 0.71 24.15
N SER A 411 -5.64 1.38 25.05
CA SER A 411 -5.50 2.81 25.27
C SER A 411 -5.65 3.18 26.73
N VAL A 412 -5.10 4.34 27.09
CA VAL A 412 -5.43 5.02 28.35
C VAL A 412 -6.60 5.95 28.07
N CYS A 413 -7.63 5.91 28.89
CA CYS A 413 -8.81 6.76 28.81
C CYS A 413 -8.98 7.54 30.13
N GLN A 414 -9.27 8.83 30.02
CA GLN A 414 -9.74 9.67 31.12
C GLN A 414 -11.17 9.26 31.48
N GLN A 415 -11.43 8.90 32.73
CA GLN A 415 -12.75 8.52 33.22
C GLN A 415 -12.89 8.87 34.70
N ASP A 416 -13.99 9.55 35.06
CA ASP A 416 -14.34 9.92 36.44
C ASP A 416 -13.20 10.66 37.16
N GLY A 417 -12.46 11.50 36.42
CA GLY A 417 -11.31 12.25 36.94
C GLY A 417 -10.02 11.44 37.12
N GLY A 418 -10.01 10.14 36.77
CA GLY A 418 -8.82 9.27 36.79
C GLY A 418 -8.48 8.69 35.42
N TRP A 419 -7.40 7.90 35.36
CA TRP A 419 -7.02 7.17 34.16
C TRP A 419 -7.32 5.69 34.30
N VAL A 420 -7.97 5.13 33.28
CA VAL A 420 -8.20 3.70 33.14
C VAL A 420 -7.54 3.20 31.87
N LEU A 421 -6.95 2.01 31.94
CA LEU A 421 -6.51 1.30 30.75
C LEU A 421 -7.69 0.51 30.20
N VAL A 422 -7.98 0.66 28.91
CA VAL A 422 -9.09 -0.01 28.24
C VAL A 422 -8.61 -0.80 27.04
N PHE A 423 -9.34 -1.89 26.75
CA PHE A 423 -9.23 -2.63 25.51
C PHE A 423 -10.55 -2.52 24.75
N ASP A 424 -10.52 -1.78 23.64
CA ASP A 424 -11.64 -1.65 22.70
C ASP A 424 -11.40 -2.58 21.52
N PHE A 425 -12.37 -3.45 21.21
CA PHE A 425 -12.26 -4.34 20.06
C PHE A 425 -13.61 -4.57 19.41
N GLY A 426 -13.60 -4.73 18.09
CA GLY A 426 -14.83 -4.83 17.33
C GLY A 426 -14.61 -5.22 15.88
N TRP A 427 -15.71 -5.29 15.15
CA TRP A 427 -15.72 -5.58 13.73
C TRP A 427 -16.89 -4.92 13.02
N MET A 428 -16.69 -4.62 11.74
CA MET A 428 -17.70 -4.07 10.86
C MET A 428 -18.33 -5.16 10.02
N SER A 429 -19.65 -5.23 10.01
CA SER A 429 -20.36 -6.11 9.07
C SER A 429 -20.43 -5.51 7.68
N ASP A 430 -20.67 -6.36 6.67
CA ASP A 430 -20.90 -5.92 5.28
C ASP A 430 -22.05 -4.91 5.14
N LYS A 431 -22.99 -4.92 6.09
CA LYS A 431 -24.11 -3.97 6.16
C LYS A 431 -23.74 -2.61 6.78
N GLY A 432 -22.47 -2.43 7.17
CA GLY A 432 -21.98 -1.19 7.78
C GLY A 432 -22.37 -1.01 9.24
N VAL A 433 -22.76 -2.08 9.93
CA VAL A 433 -23.08 -2.08 11.37
C VAL A 433 -21.85 -2.50 12.17
N LEU A 434 -21.45 -1.65 13.11
CA LEU A 434 -20.36 -1.92 14.06
C LEU A 434 -20.84 -2.82 15.21
N SER A 435 -20.09 -3.88 15.48
CA SER A 435 -20.15 -4.63 16.73
C SER A 435 -18.86 -4.38 17.50
N GLN A 436 -18.95 -3.79 18.70
CA GLN A 436 -17.78 -3.47 19.53
C GLN A 436 -18.01 -3.86 20.98
N ASN A 437 -16.91 -4.13 21.68
CA ASN A 437 -16.84 -4.35 23.12
C ASN A 437 -15.72 -3.48 23.70
N ARG A 438 -15.88 -3.13 24.97
CA ARG A 438 -14.88 -2.43 25.78
C ARG A 438 -14.64 -3.22 27.06
N THR A 439 -13.38 -3.46 27.39
CA THR A 439 -12.95 -4.03 28.68
C THR A 439 -12.10 -3.02 29.42
N VAL A 440 -12.42 -2.71 30.68
CA VAL A 440 -11.53 -1.97 31.57
C VAL A 440 -10.50 -2.96 32.13
N LEU A 441 -9.23 -2.74 31.82
CA LEU A 441 -8.13 -3.63 32.17
C LEU A 441 -7.54 -3.32 33.55
N ALA A 442 -7.40 -2.03 33.86
CA ALA A 442 -6.86 -1.55 35.12
C ALA A 442 -7.20 -0.08 35.35
N THR A 443 -7.32 0.32 36.61
CA THR A 443 -7.20 1.74 37.01
C THR A 443 -5.71 2.05 37.17
N LEU A 444 -5.24 3.12 36.54
CA LEU A 444 -3.85 3.53 36.65
C LEU A 444 -3.66 4.37 37.90
N THR A 445 -2.65 4.03 38.69
CA THR A 445 -2.21 4.84 39.83
C THR A 445 -1.15 5.82 39.35
N GLY A 446 -1.41 7.12 39.53
CA GLY A 446 -0.50 8.18 39.09
C GLY A 446 -0.72 8.59 37.62
N HIS A 447 -0.17 9.76 37.27
CA HIS A 447 -0.25 10.35 35.93
C HIS A 447 1.05 10.12 35.15
N ASP A 448 1.52 8.87 35.15
CA ASP A 448 2.78 8.47 34.54
C ASP A 448 2.59 7.83 33.15
N ALA A 449 3.71 7.62 32.46
CA ALA A 449 3.72 6.98 31.15
C ALA A 449 3.23 5.51 31.20
N VAL A 450 2.63 5.05 30.11
CA VAL A 450 2.24 3.66 29.89
C VAL A 450 2.97 3.11 28.68
N PHE A 451 3.57 1.93 28.83
CA PHE A 451 4.14 1.18 27.72
C PHE A 451 3.08 0.21 27.20
N ILE A 452 2.86 0.23 25.89
CA ILE A 452 1.90 -0.64 25.21
C ILE A 452 2.65 -1.46 24.17
N ARG A 453 2.38 -2.76 24.12
CA ARG A 453 2.96 -3.70 23.17
C ARG A 453 1.87 -4.45 22.41
N ALA A 454 2.09 -4.65 21.12
CA ALA A 454 1.33 -5.56 20.28
C ALA A 454 2.28 -6.58 19.65
N ASP A 455 1.99 -7.85 19.85
CA ASP A 455 2.71 -8.97 19.26
C ASP A 455 1.82 -9.60 18.18
N VAL A 456 2.14 -9.35 16.91
CA VAL A 456 1.44 -9.92 15.76
C VAL A 456 2.14 -11.23 15.39
N LEU A 457 1.37 -12.31 15.48
CA LEU A 457 1.82 -13.68 15.24
C LEU A 457 1.33 -14.18 13.88
N SER A 458 1.93 -15.28 13.43
CA SER A 458 1.47 -15.96 12.22
C SER A 458 -0.01 -16.32 12.33
N ARG A 459 -0.71 -16.24 11.19
CA ARG A 459 -2.17 -16.42 11.03
C ARG A 459 -3.04 -15.27 11.54
N GLY A 460 -2.46 -14.09 11.82
CA GLY A 460 -3.25 -12.89 12.10
C GLY A 460 -3.84 -12.86 13.51
N VAL A 461 -3.08 -13.33 14.49
CA VAL A 461 -3.42 -13.20 15.92
C VAL A 461 -2.54 -12.12 16.53
N CYS A 462 -3.15 -11.18 17.25
CA CYS A 462 -2.45 -10.12 17.97
C CYS A 462 -2.63 -10.32 19.48
N HIS A 463 -1.50 -10.33 20.20
CA HIS A 463 -1.49 -10.29 21.66
C HIS A 463 -1.10 -8.89 22.11
N PHE A 464 -1.99 -8.22 22.82
CA PHE A 464 -1.65 -6.95 23.46
C PHE A 464 -1.11 -7.18 24.86
N SER A 465 -0.21 -6.31 25.29
CA SER A 465 0.25 -6.26 26.68
C SER A 465 0.67 -4.85 27.07
N PHE A 466 0.72 -4.58 28.37
CA PHE A 466 1.07 -3.26 28.90
C PHE A 466 1.90 -3.33 30.18
N ARG A 467 2.53 -2.20 30.55
CA ARG A 467 3.17 -1.98 31.85
C ARG A 467 3.30 -0.48 32.13
N GLN A 468 3.42 -0.10 33.41
CA GLN A 468 3.64 1.31 33.80
C GLN A 468 5.12 1.60 34.10
N VAL A 469 5.87 0.61 34.60
CA VAL A 469 7.30 0.75 34.86
C VAL A 469 8.10 -0.07 33.85
N GLU A 470 9.14 0.52 33.28
CA GLU A 470 9.93 -0.10 32.20
C GLU A 470 10.66 -1.39 32.64
N THR A 471 10.93 -1.55 33.93
CA THR A 471 11.56 -2.75 34.48
C THR A 471 10.57 -3.83 34.87
N GLU A 472 9.27 -3.55 34.86
CA GLU A 472 8.24 -4.54 35.18
C GLU A 472 7.98 -5.50 34.01
N GLU A 473 7.46 -6.68 34.37
CA GLU A 473 6.94 -7.63 33.41
C GLU A 473 5.71 -7.08 32.69
N TRP A 474 5.56 -7.49 31.43
CA TRP A 474 4.41 -7.14 30.62
C TRP A 474 3.16 -7.89 31.10
N LYS A 475 2.09 -7.14 31.39
CA LYS A 475 0.78 -7.69 31.73
C LYS A 475 0.00 -7.97 30.46
N ALA A 476 -0.43 -9.22 30.27
CA ALA A 476 -1.21 -9.63 29.09
C ALA A 476 -2.61 -9.01 29.10
N VAL A 477 -3.13 -8.71 27.90
CA VAL A 477 -4.49 -8.26 27.67
C VAL A 477 -5.29 -9.40 27.07
N GLU A 478 -6.46 -9.67 27.66
CA GLU A 478 -7.40 -10.70 27.21
C GLU A 478 -8.76 -10.08 26.85
N PRO A 479 -9.47 -10.63 25.84
CA PRO A 479 -9.06 -11.75 25.00
C PRO A 479 -8.00 -11.37 23.97
N GLN A 480 -7.30 -12.37 23.43
CA GLN A 480 -6.49 -12.20 22.22
C GLN A 480 -7.33 -11.68 21.03
N PHE A 481 -6.72 -10.86 20.18
CA PHE A 481 -7.39 -10.23 19.04
C PHE A 481 -7.10 -10.99 17.74
N SER A 482 -8.14 -11.30 16.96
CA SER A 482 -8.01 -11.84 15.61
C SER A 482 -8.13 -10.71 14.58
N ILE A 483 -7.06 -10.54 13.83
CA ILE A 483 -6.86 -9.50 12.81
C ILE A 483 -7.58 -9.92 11.53
N SER A 484 -8.16 -8.95 10.83
CA SER A 484 -8.63 -9.12 9.46
C SER A 484 -8.06 -8.03 8.56
N ALA A 485 -8.08 -8.27 7.26
CA ALA A 485 -7.86 -7.22 6.26
C ALA A 485 -8.88 -6.08 6.44
N GLY A 486 -8.53 -4.90 5.93
CA GLY A 486 -9.47 -3.83 5.66
C GLY A 486 -10.12 -4.00 4.29
N LYS A 487 -11.05 -3.10 3.94
CA LYS A 487 -11.71 -3.13 2.64
C LYS A 487 -10.73 -2.80 1.50
N TRP A 488 -10.34 -3.80 0.72
CA TRP A 488 -9.33 -3.76 -0.35
C TRP A 488 -7.88 -3.51 0.10
N VAL A 489 -7.61 -3.52 1.41
CA VAL A 489 -6.29 -3.23 1.98
C VAL A 489 -5.96 -4.22 3.09
N GLY A 490 -4.68 -4.41 3.36
CA GLY A 490 -4.21 -5.15 4.52
C GLY A 490 -4.56 -4.47 5.84
N ALA A 491 -4.40 -5.23 6.92
CA ALA A 491 -4.43 -4.67 8.26
C ALA A 491 -3.27 -3.68 8.45
N LYS A 492 -3.51 -2.72 9.35
CA LYS A 492 -2.55 -1.69 9.71
C LYS A 492 -2.40 -1.63 11.22
N ILE A 493 -1.28 -1.08 11.68
CA ILE A 493 -1.02 -0.83 13.09
C ILE A 493 -0.57 0.62 13.28
N GLY A 494 -0.94 1.24 14.39
CA GLY A 494 -0.47 2.59 14.65
C GLY A 494 -1.06 3.22 15.89
N LEU A 495 -1.02 4.54 15.92
CA LEU A 495 -1.26 5.36 17.09
C LEU A 495 -2.46 6.26 16.86
N TYR A 496 -3.13 6.63 17.94
CA TYR A 496 -4.22 7.60 17.88
C TYR A 496 -4.41 8.33 19.21
N SER A 497 -5.02 9.50 19.11
CA SER A 497 -5.61 10.24 20.21
C SER A 497 -7.00 10.70 19.79
N ALA A 498 -8.00 10.43 20.61
CA ALA A 498 -9.37 10.78 20.28
C ALA A 498 -10.24 10.95 21.54
N ALA A 499 -11.46 11.45 21.36
CA ALA A 499 -12.38 11.81 22.43
C ALA A 499 -13.81 11.36 22.11
N SER A 500 -14.60 11.06 23.14
CA SER A 500 -16.04 10.72 22.97
C SER A 500 -16.92 11.92 22.65
N ALA A 501 -16.40 13.14 22.76
CA ALA A 501 -17.11 14.38 22.52
C ALA A 501 -16.18 15.47 21.97
N VAL A 502 -16.76 16.57 21.50
CA VAL A 502 -16.03 17.78 21.15
C VAL A 502 -15.64 18.53 22.43
N ASN A 503 -14.35 18.78 22.61
CA ASN A 503 -13.81 19.49 23.76
C ASN A 503 -13.14 20.79 23.31
N ALA A 504 -13.42 21.91 23.99
CA ALA A 504 -12.87 23.21 23.64
C ALA A 504 -11.36 23.35 24.00
N ASP A 505 -10.90 22.60 24.99
CA ASP A 505 -9.50 22.51 25.42
C ASP A 505 -9.08 21.03 25.43
N ALA A 506 -9.17 20.40 24.25
CA ALA A 506 -8.91 18.98 24.11
C ALA A 506 -7.47 18.63 24.55
N GLY A 507 -7.36 17.54 25.31
CA GLY A 507 -6.07 16.96 25.67
C GLY A 507 -5.34 16.33 24.49
N TYR A 508 -4.24 15.63 24.78
CA TYR A 508 -3.45 14.92 23.77
C TYR A 508 -2.75 13.70 24.33
N GLY A 509 -2.36 12.79 23.45
CA GLY A 509 -1.38 11.74 23.75
C GLY A 509 0.00 12.12 23.23
N GLU A 510 1.01 12.08 24.08
CA GLU A 510 2.42 12.19 23.67
C GLU A 510 3.04 10.79 23.55
N PHE A 511 3.53 10.46 22.36
CA PHE A 511 4.18 9.18 22.07
C PHE A 511 5.69 9.41 21.91
N ALA A 512 6.49 8.79 22.79
CA ALA A 512 7.93 8.97 22.77
C ALA A 512 8.61 8.26 21.59
N TYR A 513 8.05 7.12 21.15
CA TYR A 513 8.56 6.34 20.02
C TYR A 513 7.51 5.32 19.56
N PHE A 514 7.68 4.80 18.35
CA PHE A 514 7.06 3.59 17.85
C PHE A 514 8.17 2.65 17.39
N SER A 515 8.40 1.58 18.13
CA SER A 515 9.48 0.63 17.82
C SER A 515 8.88 -0.67 17.34
N MET A 516 9.19 -1.04 16.11
CA MET A 516 8.80 -2.31 15.54
C MET A 516 10.03 -3.19 15.31
N SER A 517 9.88 -4.48 15.56
CA SER A 517 10.87 -5.51 15.29
C SER A 517 10.23 -6.74 14.68
N ALA A 518 10.72 -7.17 13.52
CA ALA A 518 10.37 -8.47 12.95
C ALA A 518 10.84 -9.61 13.87
N ARG A 519 10.09 -10.71 13.87
CA ARG A 519 10.37 -11.89 14.72
C ARG A 519 11.11 -12.99 13.98
#